data_AF-H0F4Q7-F1
#
_entry.id   AF-H0F4Q7-F1
#
_cell.length_a   1.000
_cell.length_b   1.000
_cell.length_c   1.000
_cell.angle_alpha   90.00
_cell.angle_beta   90.00
_cell.angle_gamma   90.00
#
_symmetry.space_group_name_H-M   'P 1'
#
loop_
_entity.id
_entity.type
_entity.pdbx_description
1 polymer ?
#
loop_
_entity_poly.entity_id
_entity_poly.type
_entity_poly.pdbx_seq_one_letter_code
_entity_poly.pdbx_strand_id
1 'polypeptide(L)'
;MFPALVHAAYVPDPTEAAVLEAVMRDEAPAFMRGDPSLIGASPEVAAAKANAPGEAAAIAAKAVATLRKDIADFYLGKPTRIQVSTLAINVSMYAHLLPAGHGCPDHMEKCRQALTATERSGKRDEALASVLKRFQDAGLDLSPFEALRKTADHNP
;
A
#
# COMPACT_ATOMS: atom_id res chain seq x y z
N MET A 1 -32.87 5.36 15.96
CA MET A 1 -32.62 4.11 15.22
C MET A 1 -31.18 4.17 14.73
N PHE A 2 -30.25 3.52 15.43
CA PHE A 2 -28.84 3.51 15.03
C PHE A 2 -28.62 2.33 14.08
N PRO A 3 -28.10 2.52 12.85
CA PRO A 3 -27.74 1.38 12.02
C PRO A 3 -26.47 0.73 12.61
N ALA A 4 -26.44 -0.60 12.50
CA ALA A 4 -25.44 -1.48 13.09
C ALA A 4 -24.00 -1.15 12.65
N LEU A 5 -23.07 -1.19 13.59
CA LEU A 5 -21.64 -1.30 13.29
C LEU A 5 -21.34 -2.75 12.85
N VAL A 6 -20.34 -2.85 11.96
CA VAL A 6 -19.50 -4.03 11.66
C VAL A 6 -19.94 -4.91 10.48
N HIS A 7 -19.48 -4.54 9.29
CA HIS A 7 -18.88 -5.48 8.33
C HIS A 7 -17.44 -5.01 8.12
N ALA A 8 -16.52 -5.91 7.70
CA ALA A 8 -15.25 -5.43 7.15
C ALA A 8 -15.61 -4.38 6.09
N ALA A 9 -15.11 -3.15 6.23
CA ALA A 9 -15.48 -2.08 5.31
C ALA A 9 -15.13 -2.52 3.88
N TYR A 10 -13.97 -3.18 3.71
CA TYR A 10 -13.51 -3.69 2.42
C TYR A 10 -12.81 -5.04 2.55
N VAL A 11 -13.04 -5.96 1.60
CA VAL A 11 -12.32 -7.23 1.48
C VAL A 11 -11.55 -7.21 0.16
N PRO A 12 -10.21 -7.24 0.19
CA PRO A 12 -9.41 -7.27 -1.04
C PRO A 12 -9.74 -8.49 -1.89
N ASP A 13 -9.83 -8.30 -3.21
CA ASP A 13 -9.93 -9.42 -4.13
C ASP A 13 -8.60 -10.22 -4.21
N PRO A 14 -8.58 -11.42 -4.82
CA PRO A 14 -7.36 -12.23 -4.89
C PRO A 14 -6.18 -11.53 -5.57
N THR A 15 -6.44 -10.65 -6.54
CA THR A 15 -5.39 -9.89 -7.24
C THR A 15 -4.85 -8.80 -6.31
N GLU A 16 -5.73 -8.08 -5.62
CA GLU A 16 -5.34 -7.07 -4.63
C GLU A 16 -4.53 -7.70 -3.49
N ALA A 17 -4.96 -8.86 -2.98
CA ALA A 17 -4.23 -9.61 -1.96
C ALA A 17 -2.85 -10.06 -2.45
N ALA A 18 -2.76 -10.55 -3.69
CA ALA A 18 -1.49 -10.96 -4.30
C ALA A 18 -0.53 -9.79 -4.50
N VAL A 19 -1.03 -8.63 -4.95
CA VAL A 19 -0.23 -7.41 -5.09
C VAL A 19 0.23 -6.92 -3.73
N LEU A 20 -0.67 -6.85 -2.75
CA LEU A 20 -0.32 -6.46 -1.38
C LEU A 20 0.75 -7.39 -0.80
N GLU A 21 0.60 -8.71 -0.96
CA GLU A 21 1.59 -9.67 -0.49
C GLU A 21 2.95 -9.43 -1.16
N ALA A 22 2.99 -9.22 -2.47
CA ALA A 22 4.21 -8.96 -3.21
C ALA A 22 4.89 -7.66 -2.73
N VAL A 23 4.15 -6.56 -2.61
CA VAL A 23 4.67 -5.29 -2.10
C VAL A 23 5.26 -5.48 -0.70
N MET A 24 4.50 -6.09 0.21
CA MET A 24 4.97 -6.34 1.58
C MET A 24 6.15 -7.32 1.65
N ARG A 25 6.32 -8.24 0.70
CA ARG A 25 7.49 -9.12 0.59
C ARG A 25 8.74 -8.36 0.14
N ASP A 26 8.60 -7.31 -0.68
CA ASP A 26 9.72 -6.53 -1.20
C ASP A 26 10.11 -5.36 -0.29
N GLU A 27 9.23 -4.87 0.59
CA GLU A 27 9.49 -3.72 1.49
C GLU A 27 10.81 -3.83 2.27
N ALA A 28 11.04 -4.95 2.98
CA ALA A 28 12.27 -5.14 3.76
C ALA A 28 13.52 -5.35 2.87
N PRO A 29 13.49 -6.22 1.84
CA PRO A 29 14.60 -6.33 0.90
C PRO A 29 14.96 -5.01 0.19
N ALA A 30 13.96 -4.25 -0.28
CA ALA A 30 14.14 -2.93 -0.90
C ALA A 30 14.82 -1.96 0.06
N PHE A 31 14.31 -1.87 1.29
CA PHE A 31 14.93 -1.06 2.34
C PHE A 31 16.41 -1.43 2.57
N MET A 32 16.72 -2.73 2.66
CA MET A 32 18.09 -3.20 2.90
C MET A 32 19.03 -2.84 1.74
N ARG A 33 18.56 -2.95 0.49
CA ARG A 33 19.30 -2.50 -0.71
C ARG A 33 19.45 -0.98 -0.81
N GLY A 34 18.63 -0.22 -0.10
CA GLY A 34 18.59 1.24 -0.18
C GLY A 34 17.65 1.77 -1.27
N ASP A 35 16.80 0.90 -1.81
CA ASP A 35 15.72 1.29 -2.72
C ASP A 35 14.60 2.00 -1.93
N PRO A 36 13.75 2.81 -2.60
CA PRO A 36 12.56 3.38 -1.96
C PRO A 36 11.66 2.30 -1.35
N SER A 37 11.27 2.47 -0.08
CA SER A 37 10.31 1.62 0.61
C SER A 37 9.51 2.43 1.64
N LEU A 38 8.30 1.97 1.96
CA LEU A 38 7.45 2.62 2.96
C LEU A 38 7.99 2.44 4.37
N ILE A 39 8.55 1.26 4.67
CA ILE A 39 9.20 1.06 5.97
C ILE A 39 10.46 1.93 6.14
N GLY A 40 11.14 2.26 5.04
CA GLY A 40 12.33 3.12 5.05
C GLY A 40 12.04 4.59 5.32
N ALA A 41 10.80 5.04 5.09
CA ALA A 41 10.35 6.37 5.48
C ALA A 41 10.17 6.52 7.00
N SER A 42 10.21 5.42 7.77
CA SER A 42 10.19 5.46 9.23
C SER A 42 11.55 5.91 9.78
N PRO A 43 11.61 6.99 10.58
CA PRO A 43 12.86 7.45 11.19
C PRO A 43 13.55 6.40 12.06
N GLU A 44 12.78 5.56 12.76
CA GLU A 44 13.31 4.48 13.61
C GLU A 44 14.03 3.42 12.76
N VAL A 45 13.42 3.03 11.64
CA VAL A 45 13.96 2.01 10.74
C VAL A 45 15.20 2.55 10.01
N ALA A 46 15.15 3.80 9.56
CA ALA A 46 16.28 4.48 8.95
C ALA A 46 17.48 4.62 9.93
N ALA A 47 17.21 5.01 11.18
CA ALA A 47 18.23 5.12 12.21
C ALA A 47 18.86 3.77 12.57
N ALA A 48 18.07 2.69 12.58
CA ALA A 48 18.58 1.34 12.83
C ALA A 48 19.59 0.88 11.79
N LYS A 49 19.33 1.15 10.50
CA LYS A 49 20.29 0.80 9.42
C LYS A 49 21.61 1.55 9.57
N ALA A 50 21.59 2.79 10.03
CA ALA A 50 22.79 3.60 10.23
C ALA A 50 23.59 3.20 11.47
N ASN A 51 22.92 2.87 12.59
CA ASN A 51 23.57 2.73 13.89
C ASN A 51 23.75 1.27 14.34
N ALA A 52 22.95 0.34 13.82
CA ALA A 52 22.95 -1.07 14.21
C ALA A 52 22.62 -1.98 13.02
N PRO A 53 23.53 -2.09 12.01
CA PRO A 53 23.27 -2.84 10.78
C PRO A 53 22.99 -4.33 11.02
N GLY A 54 23.50 -4.92 12.12
CA GLY A 54 23.19 -6.30 12.53
C GLY A 54 21.75 -6.50 13.00
N GLU A 55 21.07 -5.44 13.43
CA GLU A 55 19.67 -5.46 13.89
C GLU A 55 18.68 -4.95 12.84
N ALA A 56 19.19 -4.27 11.80
CA ALA A 56 18.39 -3.63 10.75
C ALA A 56 17.41 -4.59 10.08
N ALA A 57 17.80 -5.85 9.84
CA ALA A 57 16.92 -6.85 9.24
C ALA A 57 15.73 -7.22 10.16
N ALA A 58 15.98 -7.38 11.46
CA ALA A 58 14.92 -7.69 12.43
C ALA A 58 13.96 -6.51 12.62
N ILE A 59 14.50 -5.28 12.66
CA ILE A 59 13.73 -4.05 12.77
C ILE A 59 12.88 -3.83 11.51
N ALA A 60 13.45 -4.05 10.31
CA ALA A 60 12.71 -3.99 9.05
C ALA A 60 11.57 -5.02 9.01
N ALA A 61 11.83 -6.27 9.43
CA ALA A 61 10.79 -7.31 9.49
C ALA A 61 9.65 -6.93 10.45
N LYS A 62 9.97 -6.36 11.62
CA LYS A 62 8.97 -5.83 12.57
C LYS A 62 8.16 -4.69 11.95
N ALA A 63 8.82 -3.76 11.26
CA ALA A 63 8.15 -2.65 10.60
C ALA A 63 7.19 -3.12 9.49
N VAL A 64 7.58 -4.13 8.70
CA VAL A 64 6.68 -4.77 7.72
C VAL A 64 5.47 -5.40 8.42
N ALA A 65 5.67 -6.10 9.54
CA ALA A 65 4.57 -6.69 10.29
C ALA A 65 3.59 -5.63 10.84
N THR A 66 4.11 -4.51 11.36
CA THR A 66 3.29 -3.36 11.77
C THR A 66 2.54 -2.76 10.58
N LEU A 67 3.20 -2.55 9.45
CA LEU A 67 2.56 -2.03 8.24
C LEU A 67 1.43 -2.94 7.75
N ARG A 68 1.63 -4.27 7.74
CA ARG A 68 0.57 -5.24 7.41
C ARG A 68 -0.63 -5.12 8.34
N LYS A 69 -0.39 -4.96 9.65
CA LYS A 69 -1.45 -4.75 10.63
C LYS A 69 -2.20 -3.44 10.38
N ASP A 70 -1.48 -2.35 10.12
CA ASP A 70 -2.10 -1.06 9.83
C ASP A 70 -3.00 -1.12 8.59
N ILE A 71 -2.58 -1.84 7.54
CA ILE A 71 -3.40 -2.05 6.33
C ILE A 71 -4.64 -2.88 6.64
N ALA A 72 -4.52 -3.93 7.46
CA ALA A 72 -5.67 -4.71 7.89
C ALA A 72 -6.65 -3.85 8.71
N ASP A 73 -6.13 -3.00 9.59
CA ASP A 73 -6.94 -2.05 10.37
C ASP A 73 -7.63 -1.01 9.44
N PHE A 74 -6.97 -0.54 8.37
CA PHE A 74 -7.59 0.28 7.33
C PHE A 74 -8.78 -0.43 6.68
N TYR A 75 -8.63 -1.68 6.22
CA TYR A 75 -9.71 -2.44 5.59
C TYR A 75 -10.89 -2.76 6.53
N LEU A 76 -10.67 -2.72 7.85
CA LEU A 76 -11.72 -2.77 8.86
C LEU A 76 -12.43 -1.42 9.07
N GLY A 77 -12.06 -0.37 8.32
CA GLY A 77 -12.61 0.98 8.46
C GLY A 77 -12.04 1.78 9.63
N LYS A 78 -10.93 1.34 10.23
CA LYS A 78 -10.30 2.08 11.33
C LYS A 78 -9.51 3.27 10.77
N PRO A 79 -9.43 4.39 11.51
CA PRO A 79 -8.55 5.49 11.17
C PRO A 79 -7.09 5.00 11.10
N THR A 80 -6.39 5.37 10.04
CA THR A 80 -4.97 5.02 9.83
C THR A 80 -4.17 6.23 9.37
N ARG A 81 -2.84 6.07 9.31
CA ARG A 81 -1.93 7.09 8.81
C ARG A 81 -2.08 7.25 7.30
N ILE A 82 -1.78 8.44 6.78
CA ILE A 82 -1.87 8.77 5.34
C ILE A 82 -1.16 7.69 4.48
N GLN A 83 0.06 7.29 4.87
CA GLN A 83 0.85 6.29 4.13
C GLN A 83 0.12 4.95 3.96
N VAL A 84 -0.68 4.55 4.93
CA VAL A 84 -1.44 3.29 4.92
C VAL A 84 -2.57 3.38 3.89
N SER A 85 -3.35 4.46 3.93
CA SER A 85 -4.41 4.71 2.95
C SER A 85 -3.86 4.85 1.52
N THR A 86 -2.76 5.58 1.34
CA THR A 86 -2.08 5.74 0.05
C THR A 86 -1.61 4.38 -0.49
N LEU A 87 -1.02 3.54 0.36
CA LEU A 87 -0.59 2.20 -0.05
C LEU A 87 -1.78 1.32 -0.46
N ALA A 88 -2.84 1.27 0.33
CA ALA A 88 -4.01 0.47 0.02
C ALA A 88 -4.64 0.89 -1.32
N ILE A 89 -4.72 2.19 -1.59
CA ILE A 89 -5.18 2.73 -2.88
C ILE A 89 -4.24 2.30 -4.01
N ASN A 90 -2.92 2.45 -3.85
CA ASN A 90 -1.94 2.05 -4.86
C ASN A 90 -2.04 0.55 -5.19
N VAL A 91 -2.17 -0.32 -4.17
CA VAL A 91 -2.38 -1.76 -4.35
C VAL A 91 -3.61 -2.04 -5.21
N SER A 92 -4.74 -1.42 -4.88
CA SER A 92 -5.99 -1.60 -5.64
C SER A 92 -5.91 -1.02 -7.04
N MET A 93 -5.18 0.08 -7.24
CA MET A 93 -4.92 0.64 -8.58
C MET A 93 -4.06 -0.32 -9.42
N TYR A 94 -3.00 -0.88 -8.83
CA TYR A 94 -2.17 -1.85 -9.51
C TYR A 94 -2.98 -3.09 -9.88
N ALA A 95 -3.73 -3.66 -8.94
CA ALA A 95 -4.60 -4.81 -9.22
C ALA A 95 -5.58 -4.54 -10.38
N HIS A 96 -6.12 -3.32 -10.47
CA HIS A 96 -7.00 -2.93 -11.57
C HIS A 96 -6.30 -2.83 -12.94
N LEU A 97 -5.03 -2.45 -12.95
CA LEU A 97 -4.25 -2.19 -14.17
C LEU A 97 -3.36 -3.36 -14.60
N LEU A 98 -3.16 -4.35 -13.73
CA LEU A 98 -2.25 -5.45 -13.98
C LEU A 98 -2.74 -6.34 -15.13
N PRO A 99 -1.83 -6.77 -16.02
CA PRO A 99 -2.17 -7.71 -17.07
C PRO A 99 -2.41 -9.11 -16.50
N ALA A 100 -3.13 -9.95 -17.27
CA ALA A 100 -3.24 -11.37 -16.96
C ALA A 100 -1.85 -12.02 -16.83
N GLY A 101 -1.68 -12.90 -15.85
CA GLY A 101 -0.40 -13.56 -15.60
C GLY A 101 0.70 -12.62 -15.10
N HIS A 102 0.34 -11.52 -14.43
CA HIS A 102 1.25 -10.55 -13.80
C HIS A 102 2.31 -11.18 -12.88
N GLY A 103 2.08 -12.38 -12.35
CA GLY A 103 3.07 -13.13 -11.60
C GLY A 103 3.17 -12.76 -10.11
N CYS A 104 2.30 -11.90 -9.59
CA CYS A 104 2.20 -11.70 -8.14
C CYS A 104 1.31 -12.83 -7.55
N PRO A 105 1.63 -13.38 -6.36
CA PRO A 105 2.79 -13.08 -5.51
C PRO A 105 4.01 -14.00 -5.75
N ASP A 106 3.90 -14.99 -6.64
CA ASP A 106 4.84 -16.12 -6.72
C ASP A 106 6.10 -15.85 -7.56
N HIS A 107 5.99 -15.01 -8.58
CA HIS A 107 7.06 -14.65 -9.51
C HIS A 107 7.45 -13.18 -9.31
N MET A 108 8.16 -12.89 -8.22
CA MET A 108 8.46 -11.51 -7.77
C MET A 108 9.10 -10.62 -8.82
N GLU A 109 10.00 -11.14 -9.66
CA GLU A 109 10.62 -10.34 -10.72
C GLU A 109 9.61 -9.94 -11.80
N LYS A 110 8.78 -10.89 -12.23
CA LYS A 110 7.69 -10.64 -13.19
C LYS A 110 6.64 -9.69 -12.59
N CYS A 111 6.31 -9.89 -11.31
CA CYS A 111 5.41 -9.03 -10.57
C CYS A 111 5.92 -7.58 -10.54
N ARG A 112 7.20 -7.36 -10.19
CA ARG A 112 7.80 -6.02 -10.18
C ARG A 112 7.76 -5.37 -11.56
N GLN A 113 8.12 -6.11 -12.61
CA GLN A 113 8.03 -5.62 -13.99
C GLN A 113 6.61 -5.22 -14.38
N ALA A 114 5.61 -6.02 -13.98
CA ALA A 114 4.21 -5.72 -14.23
C ALA A 114 3.75 -4.47 -13.46
N LEU A 115 4.11 -4.34 -12.18
CA LEU A 115 3.80 -3.16 -11.37
C LEU A 115 4.44 -1.89 -11.98
N THR A 116 5.73 -1.91 -12.33
CA THR A 116 6.40 -0.77 -12.98
C THR A 116 5.75 -0.41 -14.32
N ALA A 117 5.26 -1.38 -15.09
CA ALA A 117 4.55 -1.10 -16.34
C ALA A 117 3.23 -0.35 -16.10
N THR A 118 2.52 -0.64 -15.00
CA THR A 118 1.28 0.08 -14.66
C THR A 118 1.50 1.54 -14.26
N GLU A 119 2.69 1.88 -13.73
CA GLU A 119 3.01 3.27 -13.35
C GLU A 119 2.98 4.23 -14.55
N ARG A 120 3.26 3.72 -15.75
CA ARG A 120 3.27 4.47 -17.02
C ARG A 120 1.96 4.34 -17.79
N SER A 121 0.93 3.71 -17.22
CA SER A 121 -0.35 3.54 -17.88
C SER A 121 -1.10 4.87 -18.00
N GLY A 122 -1.63 5.17 -19.19
CA GLY A 122 -2.54 6.31 -19.39
C GLY A 122 -3.90 6.16 -18.69
N LYS A 123 -4.19 5.02 -18.07
CA LYS A 123 -5.45 4.72 -17.37
C LYS A 123 -5.40 4.92 -15.86
N ARG A 124 -4.34 5.56 -15.35
CA ARG A 124 -4.15 5.73 -13.90
C ARG A 124 -5.24 6.56 -13.25
N ASP A 125 -5.69 7.63 -13.89
CA ASP A 125 -6.72 8.50 -13.31
C ASP A 125 -8.08 7.80 -13.24
N GLU A 126 -8.43 7.04 -14.29
CA GLU A 126 -9.63 6.21 -14.32
C GLU A 126 -9.58 5.11 -13.23
N ALA A 127 -8.44 4.44 -13.10
CA ALA A 127 -8.23 3.43 -12.05
C ALA A 127 -8.34 4.05 -10.66
N LEU A 128 -7.73 5.22 -10.43
CA LEU A 128 -7.81 5.93 -9.16
C LEU A 128 -9.25 6.29 -8.82
N ALA A 129 -9.99 6.90 -9.75
CA ALA A 129 -11.39 7.26 -9.55
C ALA A 129 -12.25 6.04 -9.20
N SER A 130 -12.03 4.92 -9.90
CA SER A 130 -12.71 3.65 -9.65
C SER A 130 -12.41 3.09 -8.25
N VAL A 131 -11.13 3.09 -7.85
CA VAL A 131 -10.69 2.61 -6.52
C VAL A 131 -11.27 3.47 -5.40
N LEU A 132 -11.16 4.80 -5.50
CA LEU A 132 -11.69 5.72 -4.49
C LEU A 132 -13.19 5.53 -4.31
N LYS A 133 -13.93 5.39 -5.42
CA LYS A 133 -15.36 5.10 -5.37
C LYS A 133 -15.65 3.78 -4.65
N ARG A 134 -14.96 2.69 -5.00
CA ARG A 134 -15.14 1.38 -4.33
C ARG A 134 -14.83 1.46 -2.83
N PHE A 135 -13.78 2.16 -2.44
CA PHE A 135 -13.39 2.33 -1.03
C PHE A 135 -14.39 3.20 -0.25
N GLN A 136 -14.91 4.26 -0.87
CA GLN A 136 -15.94 5.11 -0.29
C GLN A 136 -17.28 4.37 -0.13
N ASP A 137 -17.70 3.61 -1.14
CA ASP A 137 -18.91 2.78 -1.10
C ASP A 137 -18.79 1.67 -0.02
N ALA A 138 -17.56 1.26 0.31
CA ALA A 138 -17.19 0.37 1.41
C ALA A 138 -17.16 1.06 2.80
N GLY A 139 -17.26 2.39 2.87
CA GLY A 139 -17.21 3.14 4.12
C GLY A 139 -15.80 3.34 4.69
N LEU A 140 -14.76 3.25 3.86
CA LEU A 140 -13.39 3.54 4.27
C LEU A 140 -13.17 5.05 4.42
N ASP A 141 -12.39 5.46 5.43
CA ASP A 141 -11.98 6.84 5.61
C ASP A 141 -10.84 7.20 4.63
N LEU A 142 -11.16 8.02 3.63
CA LEU A 142 -10.24 8.49 2.60
C LEU A 142 -9.76 9.92 2.85
N SER A 143 -10.23 10.57 3.91
CA SER A 143 -9.87 11.97 4.22
C SER A 143 -8.36 12.20 4.35
N PRO A 144 -7.53 11.28 4.90
CA PRO A 144 -6.09 11.48 4.97
C PRO A 144 -5.44 11.51 3.58
N PHE A 145 -5.91 10.67 2.65
CA PHE A 145 -5.42 10.63 1.28
C PHE A 145 -5.86 11.87 0.49
N GLU A 146 -7.12 12.27 0.61
CA GLU A 146 -7.64 13.45 -0.09
C GLU A 146 -6.95 14.74 0.35
N ALA A 147 -6.61 14.86 1.64
CA ALA A 147 -5.84 15.98 2.16
C ALA A 147 -4.45 16.06 1.50
N LEU A 148 -3.76 14.92 1.34
CA LEU A 148 -2.47 14.85 0.65
C LEU A 148 -2.59 15.21 -0.83
N ARG A 149 -3.62 14.75 -1.53
CA ARG A 149 -3.82 15.10 -2.95
C ARG A 149 -4.05 16.60 -3.13
N LYS A 150 -4.89 17.20 -2.28
CA LYS A 150 -5.14 18.64 -2.32
C LYS A 150 -3.86 19.44 -2.11
N THR A 151 -2.95 19.04 -1.24
CA THR A 151 -1.67 19.76 -1.08
C THR A 151 -0.73 19.59 -2.27
N ALA A 152 -0.74 18.42 -2.93
CA ALA A 152 0.03 18.20 -4.15
C ALA A 152 -0.47 19.05 -5.33
N ASP A 153 -1.79 19.19 -5.49
CA ASP A 153 -2.41 19.99 -6.56
C ASP A 153 -2.22 21.51 -6.38
N HIS A 154 -1.87 21.97 -5.17
CA HIS A 154 -1.68 23.40 -4.84
C HIS A 154 -0.21 23.85 -4.81
N ASN A 155 0.74 22.99 -5.21
CA ASN A 155 2.14 23.38 -5.34
C ASN A 155 2.43 23.72 -6.82
N PRO A 156 2.59 25.01 -7.19
CA PRO A 156 2.79 25.46 -8.56
C PRO A 156 4.14 25.03 -9.16
#